data_AF-A0A7J4G5L2-F1
#
_entry.id   AF-A0A7J4G5L2-F1
#
_cell.length_a   1.000
_cell.length_b   1.000
_cell.length_c   1.000
_cell.angle_alpha   90.00
_cell.angle_beta   90.00
_cell.angle_gamma   90.00
#
_symmetry.space_group_name_H-M   'P 1'
#
loop_
_entity.id
_entity.type
_entity.pdbx_description
1 polymer ?
#
loop_
_entity_poly.entity_id
_entity_poly.type
_entity_poly.pdbx_seq_one_letter_code
_entity_poly.pdbx_strand_id
1 'polypeptide(L)'
;MTSGLIILDKPSGLTSFQCVEKVKEILEVKKAGHTGTLDIKVSGILLILVGEARKLASLFEKMNKTYLGIMHLHKEIELKKLKNALKKFEGEIIQLPPRKSRVRRVLRKRKIYKLEIKKIEGKDITLLVECEHGTYIRKLFHDIGQELGIGAHMKYLRRIAVNDFSESEAINFGELEKRKEDCLINNEEIISRLKIDKIVVSKNEEKKIRNGVLIKGNKNFKIGLRVAIFVEKKLKAICTVKRDKIKIDRVLLD
;
A
#
# COMPACT_ATOMS: atom_id res chain seq x y z
N MET A 1 21.89 0.17 11.64
CA MET A 1 20.68 0.73 12.31
C MET A 1 19.47 -0.12 12.00
N THR A 2 18.46 -0.18 12.88
CA THR A 2 17.19 -0.89 12.61
C THR A 2 16.48 -0.27 11.40
N SER A 3 16.36 -1.04 10.31
CA SER A 3 15.79 -0.61 9.04
C SER A 3 15.10 -1.77 8.35
N GLY A 4 13.86 -1.54 7.92
CA GLY A 4 13.10 -2.54 7.18
C GLY A 4 11.62 -2.18 7.09
N LEU A 5 10.80 -3.18 6.77
CA LEU A 5 9.35 -3.09 6.65
C LEU A 5 8.70 -3.95 7.72
N ILE A 6 7.75 -3.37 8.45
CA ILE A 6 6.78 -4.07 9.29
C ILE A 6 5.46 -4.17 8.53
N ILE A 7 4.87 -5.37 8.50
CA ILE A 7 3.49 -5.59 8.09
C ILE A 7 2.64 -5.60 9.37
N LEU A 8 2.09 -4.45 9.76
CA LEU A 8 1.29 -4.35 10.98
C LEU A 8 -0.17 -4.69 10.70
N ASP A 9 -0.79 -5.57 11.47
CA ASP A 9 -2.25 -5.66 11.56
C ASP A 9 -2.76 -4.49 12.42
N LYS A 10 -3.17 -3.42 11.73
CA LYS A 10 -3.65 -2.21 12.38
C LYS A 10 -4.99 -2.51 13.07
N PRO A 11 -5.11 -2.30 14.39
CA PRO A 11 -6.42 -2.41 15.04
C PRO A 11 -7.34 -1.26 14.63
N SER A 12 -8.65 -1.48 14.75
CA SER A 12 -9.63 -0.40 14.68
C SER A 12 -9.50 0.52 15.90
N GLY A 13 -9.84 1.81 15.75
CA GLY A 13 -9.79 2.80 16.82
C GLY A 13 -8.50 3.64 16.86
N LEU A 14 -7.43 3.19 16.19
CA LEU A 14 -6.20 3.99 16.04
C LEU A 14 -6.10 4.65 14.67
N THR A 15 -5.52 5.84 14.60
CA THR A 15 -5.08 6.40 13.31
C THR A 15 -3.85 5.67 12.81
N SER A 16 -3.64 5.66 11.49
CA SER A 16 -2.41 5.08 10.91
C SER A 16 -1.14 5.77 11.42
N PHE A 17 -1.23 7.06 11.80
CA PHE A 17 -0.10 7.80 12.36
C PHE A 17 0.23 7.37 13.79
N GLN A 18 -0.78 7.20 14.65
CA GLN A 18 -0.57 6.65 15.99
C GLN A 18 0.05 5.24 15.95
N CYS A 19 -0.34 4.40 14.98
CA CYS A 19 0.30 3.11 14.80
C CYS A 19 1.79 3.22 14.44
N VAL A 20 2.17 4.20 13.61
CA VAL A 20 3.57 4.48 13.29
C VAL A 20 4.35 4.92 14.53
N GLU A 21 3.77 5.77 15.37
CA GLU A 21 4.43 6.21 16.61
C GLU A 21 4.62 5.06 17.61
N LYS A 22 3.61 4.20 17.79
CA LYS A 22 3.75 2.97 18.59
C LYS A 22 4.85 2.05 18.07
N VAL A 23 4.95 1.83 16.75
CA VAL A 23 6.04 1.04 16.16
C VAL A 23 7.41 1.67 16.43
N LYS A 24 7.50 3.01 16.41
CA LYS A 24 8.75 3.71 16.74
C LYS A 24 9.16 3.51 18.19
N GLU A 25 8.20 3.58 19.11
CA GLU A 25 8.41 3.36 20.54
C GLU A 25 8.88 1.92 20.80
N ILE A 26 8.17 0.92 20.26
CA ILE A 26 8.49 -0.50 20.49
C ILE A 26 9.87 -0.90 19.93
N LEU A 27 10.23 -0.37 18.76
CA LEU A 27 11.53 -0.66 18.11
C LEU A 27 12.64 0.33 18.49
N GLU A 28 12.36 1.32 19.35
CA GLU A 28 13.32 2.34 19.78
C GLU A 28 13.97 3.11 18.61
N VAL A 29 13.19 3.36 17.55
CA VAL A 29 13.66 3.99 16.31
C VAL A 29 13.18 5.43 16.15
N LYS A 30 14.08 6.30 15.66
CA LYS A 30 13.78 7.73 15.48
C LYS A 30 12.84 8.03 14.31
N LYS A 31 12.82 7.17 13.28
CA LYS A 31 12.13 7.45 12.01
C LYS A 31 11.34 6.22 11.54
N ALA A 32 10.03 6.34 11.34
CA ALA A 32 9.22 5.32 10.67
C ALA A 32 7.98 5.93 10.00
N GLY A 33 7.49 5.36 8.90
CA GLY A 33 6.32 5.86 8.18
C GLY A 33 5.57 4.81 7.38
N HIS A 34 4.25 5.00 7.24
CA HIS A 34 3.41 4.06 6.52
C HIS A 34 3.34 4.34 5.01
N THR A 35 3.01 3.33 4.20
CA THR A 35 2.88 3.46 2.73
C THR A 35 1.45 3.66 2.22
N GLY A 36 0.45 3.67 3.12
CA GLY A 36 -0.93 3.98 2.75
C GLY A 36 -1.85 4.07 3.95
N THR A 37 -2.48 5.24 4.14
CA THR A 37 -3.36 5.53 5.28
C THR A 37 -4.61 4.65 5.25
N LEU A 38 -4.94 4.07 6.40
CA LEU A 38 -6.25 3.53 6.77
C LEU A 38 -6.96 4.51 7.70
N ASP A 39 -8.26 4.69 7.48
CA ASP A 39 -9.14 5.47 8.36
C ASP A 39 -9.17 4.87 9.78
N ILE A 40 -9.53 5.69 10.78
CA ILE A 40 -9.48 5.29 12.21
C ILE A 40 -10.27 4.01 12.52
N LYS A 41 -11.45 3.85 11.93
CA LYS A 41 -12.33 2.67 12.13
C LYS A 41 -11.97 1.46 11.25
N VAL A 42 -10.95 1.58 10.41
CA VAL A 42 -10.56 0.54 9.44
C VAL A 42 -9.39 -0.24 10.01
N SER A 43 -9.49 -1.56 9.99
CA SER A 43 -8.43 -2.48 10.45
C SER A 43 -7.66 -3.11 9.28
N GLY A 44 -6.70 -3.96 9.60
CA GLY A 44 -5.97 -4.76 8.62
C GLY A 44 -4.61 -4.19 8.29
N ILE A 45 -4.00 -4.70 7.23
CA ILE A 45 -2.57 -4.53 7.03
C ILE A 45 -2.18 -3.07 6.79
N LEU A 46 -1.17 -2.62 7.52
CA LEU A 46 -0.53 -1.31 7.39
C LEU A 46 0.97 -1.54 7.28
N LEU A 47 1.48 -1.34 6.07
CA LEU A 47 2.91 -1.43 5.78
C LEU A 47 3.63 -0.20 6.36
N ILE A 48 4.57 -0.43 7.28
CA ILE A 48 5.34 0.60 7.99
C ILE A 48 6.83 0.41 7.71
N LEU A 49 7.43 1.39 7.04
CA LEU A 49 8.86 1.43 6.76
C LEU A 49 9.59 2.11 7.92
N VAL A 50 10.60 1.45 8.46
CA VAL A 50 11.40 1.86 9.61
C VAL A 50 12.81 2.24 9.17
N GLY A 51 13.38 3.28 9.78
CA GLY A 51 14.74 3.73 9.52
C GLY A 51 14.94 4.19 8.07
N GLU A 52 16.04 3.73 7.47
CA GLU A 52 16.42 4.06 6.09
C GLU A 52 15.45 3.49 5.06
N ALA A 53 14.76 2.39 5.37
CA ALA A 53 13.73 1.79 4.53
C ALA A 53 12.63 2.79 4.15
N ARG A 54 12.41 3.84 4.94
CA ARG A 54 11.42 4.89 4.63
C ARG A 54 11.70 5.58 3.29
N LYS A 55 12.94 5.58 2.82
CA LYS A 55 13.34 6.07 1.50
C LYS A 55 12.75 5.23 0.36
N LEU A 56 12.31 4.00 0.64
CA LEU A 56 11.66 3.09 -0.31
C LEU A 56 10.16 3.35 -0.49
N ALA A 57 9.55 4.28 0.27
CA ALA A 57 8.10 4.50 0.28
C ALA A 57 7.49 4.71 -1.12
N SER A 58 8.20 5.40 -2.01
CA SER A 58 7.73 5.66 -3.38
C SER A 58 7.51 4.39 -4.23
N LEU A 59 8.14 3.27 -3.85
CA LEU A 59 7.95 1.98 -4.53
C LEU A 59 6.58 1.36 -4.23
N PHE A 60 5.91 1.80 -3.16
CA PHE A 60 4.62 1.24 -2.72
C PHE A 60 3.40 2.06 -3.18
N GLU A 61 3.60 3.28 -3.68
CA GLU A 61 2.51 4.25 -3.93
C GLU A 61 1.43 3.72 -4.86
N LYS A 62 1.85 2.99 -5.91
CA LYS A 62 0.97 2.52 -7.00
C LYS A 62 0.45 1.10 -6.84
N MET A 63 0.70 0.46 -5.69
CA MET A 63 0.23 -0.91 -5.47
C MET A 63 -1.28 -0.98 -5.46
N ASN A 64 -1.82 -2.08 -5.93
CA ASN A 64 -3.22 -2.42 -5.75
C ASN A 64 -3.47 -2.81 -4.29
N LYS A 65 -4.73 -2.70 -3.87
CA LYS A 65 -5.15 -2.99 -2.51
C LYS A 65 -6.37 -3.88 -2.54
N THR A 66 -6.42 -4.80 -1.58
CA THR A 66 -7.54 -5.72 -1.43
C THR A 66 -8.19 -5.49 -0.07
N TYR A 67 -9.51 -5.37 -0.09
CA TYR A 67 -10.31 -5.11 1.09
C TYR A 67 -11.42 -6.15 1.24
N LEU A 68 -11.74 -6.46 2.49
CA LEU A 68 -13.00 -7.07 2.87
C LEU A 68 -13.85 -6.01 3.55
N GLY A 69 -15.01 -5.69 3.00
CA GLY A 69 -15.87 -4.62 3.50
C GLY A 69 -17.32 -5.05 3.61
N ILE A 70 -18.04 -4.51 4.58
CA ILE A 70 -19.48 -4.70 4.73
C ILE A 70 -20.17 -3.42 4.28
N MET A 71 -20.94 -3.55 3.19
CA MET A 71 -21.86 -2.52 2.71
C MET A 71 -23.25 -2.78 3.31
N HIS A 72 -23.76 -1.83 4.08
CA HIS A 72 -25.12 -1.87 4.60
C HIS A 72 -26.05 -1.10 3.68
N LEU A 73 -26.99 -1.81 3.06
CA LEU A 73 -28.06 -1.24 2.26
C LEU A 73 -29.14 -0.64 3.16
N HIS A 74 -29.78 0.47 2.77
CA HIS A 74 -30.85 1.04 3.61
C HIS A 74 -32.19 0.30 3.46
N LYS A 75 -32.37 -0.44 2.36
CA LYS A 75 -33.54 -1.30 2.09
C LYS A 75 -33.09 -2.68 1.60
N GLU A 76 -33.96 -3.67 1.76
CA GLU A 76 -33.74 -4.99 1.15
C GLU A 76 -33.92 -4.89 -0.36
N ILE A 77 -33.23 -5.78 -1.08
CA ILE A 77 -33.27 -5.81 -2.53
C ILE A 77 -33.08 -7.22 -3.06
N GLU A 78 -33.71 -7.51 -4.19
CA GLU A 78 -33.48 -8.74 -4.94
C GLU A 78 -32.01 -8.91 -5.33
N LEU A 79 -31.49 -10.12 -5.13
CA LEU A 79 -30.11 -10.48 -5.44
C LEU A 79 -29.73 -10.17 -6.90
N LYS A 80 -30.67 -10.35 -7.84
CA LYS A 80 -30.44 -10.06 -9.26
C LYS A 80 -30.13 -8.58 -9.50
N LYS A 81 -30.89 -7.67 -8.87
CA LYS A 81 -30.67 -6.22 -8.97
C LYS A 81 -29.34 -5.82 -8.33
N LEU A 82 -29.01 -6.38 -7.16
CA LEU A 82 -27.71 -6.15 -6.50
C LEU A 82 -26.54 -6.59 -7.40
N LYS A 83 -26.57 -7.83 -7.91
CA LYS A 83 -25.51 -8.35 -8.80
C LYS A 83 -25.34 -7.50 -10.06
N ASN A 84 -26.44 -7.04 -10.66
CA ASN A 84 -26.39 -6.18 -11.84
C ASN A 84 -25.77 -4.82 -11.54
N ALA A 85 -26.07 -4.22 -10.38
CA ALA A 85 -25.45 -2.95 -9.97
C ALA A 85 -23.95 -3.13 -9.73
N LEU A 86 -23.53 -4.16 -8.99
CA LEU A 86 -22.11 -4.41 -8.70
C LEU A 86 -21.27 -4.58 -9.98
N LYS A 87 -21.79 -5.28 -11.00
CA LYS A 87 -21.12 -5.44 -12.30
C LYS A 87 -20.77 -4.11 -12.97
N LYS A 88 -21.57 -3.05 -12.78
CA LYS A 88 -21.29 -1.72 -13.34
C LYS A 88 -20.09 -1.02 -12.72
N PHE A 89 -19.68 -1.46 -11.52
CA PHE A 89 -18.55 -0.88 -10.78
C PHE A 89 -17.25 -1.67 -10.95
N GLU A 90 -17.27 -2.85 -11.57
CA GLU A 90 -16.04 -3.53 -11.99
C GLU A 90 -15.48 -2.86 -13.25
N GLY A 91 -14.18 -2.56 -13.26
CA GLY A 91 -13.54 -1.77 -14.31
C GLY A 91 -13.25 -0.33 -13.91
N GLU A 92 -13.26 0.59 -14.88
CA GLU A 92 -13.00 2.01 -14.63
C GLU A 92 -14.22 2.68 -13.99
N ILE A 93 -14.01 3.34 -12.85
CA ILE A 93 -14.99 4.16 -12.16
C ILE A 93 -14.47 5.59 -11.99
N ILE A 94 -15.37 6.55 -11.83
CA ILE A 94 -15.03 7.94 -11.52
C ILE A 94 -15.40 8.20 -10.06
N GLN A 95 -14.43 8.64 -9.26
CA GLN A 95 -14.66 9.01 -7.87
C GLN A 95 -14.34 10.49 -7.64
N LEU A 96 -15.24 11.15 -6.90
CA LEU A 96 -14.92 12.38 -6.19
C LEU A 96 -14.50 12.00 -4.76
N PRO A 97 -13.26 12.29 -4.33
CA PRO A 97 -12.82 12.03 -2.96
C PRO A 97 -13.81 12.58 -1.91
N PRO A 98 -13.99 11.90 -0.77
CA PRO A 98 -14.85 12.40 0.30
C PRO A 98 -14.30 13.71 0.89
N ARG A 99 -15.17 14.52 1.49
CA ARG A 99 -14.79 15.80 2.14
C ARG A 99 -13.65 15.59 3.15
N LYS A 100 -13.76 14.55 3.99
CA LYS A 100 -12.70 14.11 4.91
C LYS A 100 -11.69 13.23 4.16
N SER A 101 -10.82 13.86 3.37
CA SER A 101 -9.70 13.19 2.70
C SER A 101 -8.44 14.04 2.75
N ARG A 102 -7.27 13.41 2.58
CA ARG A 102 -5.95 14.08 2.56
C ARG A 102 -5.56 14.61 1.17
N VAL A 103 -6.46 14.55 0.19
CA VAL A 103 -6.17 14.91 -1.21
C VAL A 103 -7.17 15.95 -1.71
N ARG A 104 -6.75 16.76 -2.69
CA ARG A 104 -7.64 17.72 -3.35
C ARG A 104 -8.87 17.02 -3.93
N ARG A 105 -10.05 17.58 -3.66
CA ARG A 105 -11.35 17.02 -4.07
C ARG A 105 -11.67 17.37 -5.52
N VAL A 106 -11.17 16.54 -6.42
CA VAL A 106 -11.42 16.59 -7.88
C VAL A 106 -11.81 15.20 -8.37
N LEU A 107 -12.55 15.12 -9.49
CA LEU A 107 -12.90 13.84 -10.10
C LEU A 107 -11.64 13.11 -10.55
N ARG A 108 -11.57 11.80 -10.27
CA ARG A 108 -10.44 10.95 -10.64
C ARG A 108 -10.95 9.60 -11.11
N LYS A 109 -10.36 9.09 -12.17
CA LYS A 109 -10.55 7.69 -12.57
C LYS A 109 -9.86 6.76 -11.58
N ARG A 110 -10.51 5.66 -11.26
CA ARG A 110 -9.96 4.55 -10.48
C ARG A 110 -10.39 3.25 -11.13
N LYS A 111 -9.60 2.20 -10.97
CA LYS A 111 -9.98 0.87 -11.41
C LYS A 111 -10.36 -0.05 -10.25
N ILE A 112 -11.52 -0.70 -10.35
CA ILE A 112 -11.88 -1.86 -9.55
C ILE A 112 -11.54 -3.09 -10.38
N TYR A 113 -10.60 -3.89 -9.89
CA TYR A 113 -10.17 -5.12 -10.57
C TYR A 113 -11.12 -6.28 -10.28
N LYS A 114 -11.68 -6.31 -9.07
CA LYS A 114 -12.60 -7.36 -8.62
C LYS A 114 -13.57 -6.83 -7.58
N LEU A 115 -14.85 -7.18 -7.70
CA LEU A 115 -15.92 -6.82 -6.76
C LEU A 115 -16.83 -8.03 -6.53
N GLU A 116 -16.49 -8.84 -5.54
CA GLU A 116 -17.13 -10.15 -5.32
C GLU A 116 -17.96 -10.17 -4.04
N ILE A 117 -19.21 -10.65 -4.12
CA ILE A 117 -20.03 -10.92 -2.93
C ILE A 117 -19.49 -12.17 -2.24
N LYS A 118 -19.12 -12.03 -0.96
CA LYS A 118 -18.69 -13.14 -0.09
C LYS A 118 -19.81 -13.63 0.82
N LYS A 119 -20.66 -12.74 1.29
CA LYS A 119 -21.76 -13.07 2.21
C LYS A 119 -22.89 -12.06 2.10
N ILE A 120 -24.12 -12.51 2.30
CA ILE A 120 -25.33 -11.66 2.37
C ILE A 120 -26.06 -12.02 3.66
N GLU A 121 -26.32 -11.03 4.50
CA GLU A 121 -27.05 -11.16 5.75
C GLU A 121 -28.07 -10.02 5.87
N GLY A 122 -29.30 -10.27 5.40
CA GLY A 122 -30.33 -9.24 5.29
C GLY A 122 -29.84 -8.07 4.42
N LYS A 123 -29.63 -6.91 5.05
CA LYS A 123 -29.15 -5.68 4.40
C LYS A 123 -27.63 -5.53 4.38
N ASP A 124 -26.89 -6.40 5.07
CA ASP A 124 -25.43 -6.38 5.12
C ASP A 124 -24.84 -7.27 4.03
N ILE A 125 -24.09 -6.65 3.12
CA ILE A 125 -23.41 -7.33 2.01
C ILE A 125 -21.90 -7.28 2.25
N THR A 126 -21.29 -8.45 2.47
CA THR A 126 -19.84 -8.56 2.57
C THR A 126 -19.24 -8.69 1.18
N LEU A 127 -18.37 -7.75 0.84
CA LEU A 127 -17.72 -7.62 -0.47
C LEU A 127 -16.21 -7.75 -0.34
N LEU A 128 -15.61 -8.57 -1.21
CA LEU A 128 -14.19 -8.52 -1.51
C LEU A 128 -13.98 -7.48 -2.62
N VAL A 129 -13.09 -6.52 -2.39
CA VAL A 129 -12.79 -5.45 -3.34
C VAL A 129 -11.29 -5.40 -3.61
N GLU A 130 -10.88 -5.70 -4.83
CA GLU A 130 -9.53 -5.47 -5.33
C GLU A 130 -9.53 -4.19 -6.17
N CYS A 131 -8.72 -3.21 -5.81
CA CYS A 131 -8.76 -1.90 -6.44
C CYS A 131 -7.40 -1.24 -6.60
N GLU A 132 -7.37 -0.28 -7.51
CA GLU A 132 -6.24 0.62 -7.73
C GLU A 132 -5.98 1.48 -6.48
N HIS A 133 -4.72 1.87 -6.30
CA HIS A 133 -4.33 2.79 -5.23
C HIS A 133 -5.17 4.08 -5.20
N GLY A 134 -5.50 4.53 -3.99
CA GLY A 134 -6.25 5.76 -3.80
C GLY A 134 -7.73 5.67 -4.19
N THR A 135 -8.27 4.44 -4.33
CA THR A 135 -9.71 4.19 -4.38
C THR A 135 -10.32 4.33 -2.99
N TYR A 136 -11.43 5.05 -2.89
CA TYR A 136 -12.16 5.24 -1.64
C TYR A 136 -13.30 4.23 -1.53
N ILE A 137 -13.12 3.15 -0.75
CA ILE A 137 -14.14 2.10 -0.59
C ILE A 137 -15.44 2.63 0.03
N ARG A 138 -15.35 3.55 0.98
CA ARG A 138 -16.53 4.25 1.54
C ARG A 138 -17.36 4.96 0.46
N LYS A 139 -16.68 5.57 -0.52
CA LYS A 139 -17.35 6.27 -1.64
C LYS A 139 -17.92 5.26 -2.63
N LEU A 140 -17.19 4.18 -2.93
CA LEU A 140 -17.68 3.07 -3.75
C LEU A 140 -19.00 2.52 -3.21
N PHE A 141 -19.09 2.20 -1.92
CA PHE A 141 -20.30 1.67 -1.31
C PHE A 141 -21.46 2.68 -1.33
N HIS A 142 -21.17 3.96 -1.07
CA HIS A 142 -22.16 5.01 -1.22
C HIS A 142 -22.70 5.09 -2.66
N ASP A 143 -21.82 5.03 -3.66
CA ASP A 143 -22.19 5.17 -5.07
C ASP A 143 -22.97 3.97 -5.59
N ILE A 144 -22.63 2.75 -5.16
CA ILE A 144 -23.45 1.56 -5.40
C ILE A 144 -24.85 1.75 -4.79
N GLY A 145 -24.95 2.29 -3.59
CA GLY A 145 -26.24 2.60 -2.97
C GLY A 145 -27.07 3.62 -3.76
N GLN A 146 -26.42 4.64 -4.34
CA GLN A 146 -27.08 5.62 -5.21
C GLN A 146 -27.56 4.99 -6.52
N GLU A 147 -26.73 4.16 -7.15
CA GLU A 147 -27.08 3.41 -8.36
C GLU A 147 -28.29 2.50 -8.14
N LEU A 148 -28.40 1.92 -6.95
CA LEU A 148 -29.55 1.10 -6.55
C LEU A 148 -30.80 1.91 -6.21
N GLY A 149 -30.70 3.24 -6.07
CA GLY A 149 -31.81 4.12 -5.68
C GLY A 149 -32.29 3.97 -4.22
N ILE A 150 -31.64 3.11 -3.43
CA ILE A 150 -32.04 2.83 -2.04
C ILE A 150 -31.08 3.43 -1.01
N GLY A 151 -29.87 3.81 -1.43
CA GLY A 151 -28.81 4.25 -0.52
C GLY A 151 -28.09 3.09 0.18
N ALA A 152 -26.82 3.31 0.49
CA ALA A 152 -25.99 2.38 1.22
C ALA A 152 -24.85 3.12 1.94
N HIS A 153 -24.28 2.48 2.94
CA HIS A 153 -23.10 3.00 3.63
C HIS A 153 -22.13 1.89 4.02
N MET A 154 -20.88 2.27 4.29
CA MET A 154 -19.86 1.36 4.76
C MET A 154 -20.01 1.13 6.27
N LYS A 155 -20.33 -0.11 6.65
CA LYS A 155 -20.46 -0.55 8.05
C LYS A 155 -19.11 -1.00 8.61
N TYR A 156 -18.36 -1.77 7.82
CA TYR A 156 -17.05 -2.30 8.21
C TYR A 156 -16.09 -2.30 7.02
N LEU A 157 -14.80 -2.20 7.30
CA LEU A 157 -13.74 -2.34 6.31
C LEU A 157 -12.46 -2.85 6.96
N ARG A 158 -11.83 -3.82 6.30
CA ARG A 158 -10.50 -4.34 6.62
C ARG A 158 -9.67 -4.41 5.34
N ARG A 159 -8.43 -3.93 5.38
CA ARG A 159 -7.48 -4.15 4.28
C ARG A 159 -6.76 -5.47 4.49
N ILE A 160 -6.95 -6.41 3.59
CA ILE A 160 -6.38 -7.77 3.72
C ILE A 160 -5.11 -7.95 2.89
N ALA A 161 -4.89 -7.11 1.88
CA ALA A 161 -3.68 -7.16 1.07
C ALA A 161 -3.28 -5.79 0.47
N VAL A 162 -1.99 -5.68 0.13
CA VAL A 162 -1.36 -4.60 -0.64
C VAL A 162 -0.39 -5.30 -1.58
N ASN A 163 -0.78 -5.51 -2.84
CA ASN A 163 -0.09 -6.45 -3.75
C ASN A 163 0.26 -7.77 -3.05
N ASP A 164 1.56 -8.13 -3.05
CA ASP A 164 2.10 -9.40 -2.58
C ASP A 164 2.27 -9.43 -1.04
N PHE A 165 1.87 -8.38 -0.33
CA PHE A 165 1.81 -8.36 1.13
C PHE A 165 0.38 -8.65 1.60
N SER A 166 0.21 -9.70 2.40
CA SER A 166 -1.10 -10.17 2.89
C SER A 166 -1.22 -10.09 4.41
N GLU A 167 -2.45 -10.20 4.90
CA GLU A 167 -2.74 -10.23 6.34
C GLU A 167 -2.22 -11.47 7.07
N SER A 168 -1.93 -12.55 6.36
CA SER A 168 -1.35 -13.77 6.95
C SER A 168 0.07 -13.55 7.48
N GLU A 169 0.78 -12.54 6.97
CA GLU A 169 2.11 -12.14 7.44
C GLU A 169 2.05 -10.98 8.44
N ALA A 170 0.85 -10.46 8.71
CA ALA A 170 0.69 -9.28 9.53
C ALA A 170 0.78 -9.63 11.01
N ILE A 171 1.48 -8.78 11.75
CA ILE A 171 1.67 -8.93 13.20
C ILE A 171 0.89 -7.85 13.95
N ASN A 172 0.44 -8.15 15.16
CA ASN A 172 -0.10 -7.15 16.07
C ASN A 172 1.00 -6.51 16.95
N PHE A 173 0.62 -5.52 17.77
CA PHE A 173 1.58 -4.84 18.65
C PHE A 173 2.21 -5.75 19.70
N GLY A 174 1.45 -6.68 20.28
CA GLY A 174 1.98 -7.61 21.29
C GLY A 174 2.99 -8.60 20.71
N GLU A 175 2.82 -9.01 19.44
CA GLU A 175 3.83 -9.79 18.73
C GLU A 175 5.08 -8.95 18.43
N LEU A 176 4.91 -7.70 18.02
CA LEU A 176 6.01 -6.78 17.78
C LEU A 176 6.81 -6.48 19.05
N GLU A 177 6.15 -6.31 20.21
CA GLU A 177 6.81 -6.11 21.51
C GLU A 177 7.68 -7.30 21.90
N LYS A 178 7.22 -8.53 21.61
CA LYS A 178 7.94 -9.76 21.95
C LYS A 178 9.11 -10.06 21.01
N ARG A 179 8.92 -9.85 19.70
CA ARG A 179 9.86 -10.26 18.66
C ARG A 179 10.74 -9.13 18.12
N LYS A 180 10.38 -7.87 18.37
CA LYS A 180 11.13 -6.66 17.98
C LYS A 180 11.66 -6.72 16.53
N GLU A 181 12.97 -6.67 16.31
CA GLU A 181 13.57 -6.67 14.98
C GLU A 181 13.32 -7.93 14.17
N ASP A 182 13.00 -9.07 14.79
CA ASP A 182 12.71 -10.34 14.09
C ASP A 182 11.41 -10.28 13.26
N CYS A 183 10.65 -9.21 13.42
CA CYS A 183 9.46 -8.91 12.63
C CYS A 183 9.77 -8.13 11.35
N LEU A 184 11.00 -7.62 11.18
CA LEU A 184 11.36 -6.78 10.04
C LEU A 184 11.66 -7.60 8.80
N ILE A 185 10.99 -7.23 7.72
CA ILE A 185 11.43 -7.58 6.37
C ILE A 185 12.56 -6.62 6.00
N ASN A 186 13.76 -7.15 5.77
CA ASN A 186 14.93 -6.34 5.45
C ASN A 186 14.80 -5.65 4.08
N ASN A 187 15.64 -4.64 3.84
CA ASN A 187 15.56 -3.81 2.63
C ASN A 187 15.72 -4.60 1.34
N GLU A 188 16.62 -5.58 1.31
CA GLU A 188 16.91 -6.42 0.16
C GLU A 188 15.72 -7.32 -0.19
N GLU A 189 15.08 -7.90 0.82
CA GLU A 189 13.88 -8.70 0.67
C GLU A 189 12.70 -7.85 0.20
N ILE A 190 12.55 -6.61 0.68
CA ILE A 190 11.56 -5.65 0.14
C ILE A 190 11.75 -5.54 -1.37
N ILE A 191 12.96 -5.21 -1.85
CA ILE A 191 13.23 -5.06 -3.30
C ILE A 191 12.90 -6.34 -4.07
N SER A 192 13.21 -7.50 -3.51
CA SER A 192 12.89 -8.80 -4.10
C SER A 192 11.38 -9.02 -4.23
N ARG A 193 10.62 -8.82 -3.15
CA ARG A 193 9.15 -8.94 -3.13
C ARG A 193 8.49 -7.94 -4.06
N LEU A 194 9.06 -6.74 -4.19
CA LEU A 194 8.59 -5.71 -5.11
C LEU A 194 8.97 -5.96 -6.57
N LYS A 195 9.76 -7.01 -6.85
CA LYS A 195 10.22 -7.39 -8.19
C LYS A 195 10.89 -6.22 -8.92
N ILE A 196 11.65 -5.42 -8.16
CA ILE A 196 12.40 -4.28 -8.71
C ILE A 196 13.71 -4.79 -9.30
N ASP A 197 13.98 -4.37 -10.53
CA ASP A 197 15.20 -4.73 -11.25
C ASP A 197 16.46 -4.28 -10.51
N LYS A 198 17.45 -5.17 -10.48
CA LYS A 198 18.70 -4.97 -9.73
C LYS A 198 19.85 -4.64 -10.67
N ILE A 199 20.67 -3.68 -10.27
CA ILE A 199 21.94 -3.33 -10.91
C ILE A 199 23.04 -3.55 -9.89
N VAL A 200 23.93 -4.50 -10.16
CA VAL A 200 25.09 -4.78 -9.30
C VAL A 200 26.27 -3.96 -9.79
N VAL A 201 26.91 -3.25 -8.87
CA VAL A 201 28.10 -2.42 -9.15
C VAL A 201 29.27 -2.85 -8.27
N SER A 202 30.48 -2.48 -8.69
CA SER A 202 31.69 -2.77 -7.94
C SER A 202 31.80 -1.93 -6.67
N LYS A 203 32.55 -2.41 -5.67
CA LYS A 203 32.86 -1.65 -4.44
C LYS A 203 33.49 -0.28 -4.72
N ASN A 204 34.29 -0.17 -5.76
CA ASN A 204 34.96 1.08 -6.16
C ASN A 204 33.96 2.18 -6.56
N GLU A 205 32.74 1.80 -6.95
CA GLU A 205 31.68 2.73 -7.35
C GLU A 205 30.78 3.13 -6.18
N GLU A 206 30.89 2.49 -5.01
CA GLU A 206 30.05 2.78 -3.85
C GLU A 206 30.17 4.24 -3.41
N LYS A 207 31.38 4.79 -3.38
CA LYS A 207 31.61 6.21 -3.02
C LYS A 207 30.92 7.16 -4.00
N LYS A 208 30.90 6.82 -5.29
CA LYS A 208 30.20 7.60 -6.32
C LYS A 208 28.69 7.58 -6.10
N ILE A 209 28.14 6.41 -5.77
CA ILE A 209 26.71 6.23 -5.46
C ILE A 209 26.31 7.03 -4.23
N ARG A 210 27.10 6.95 -3.15
CA ARG A 210 26.85 7.70 -1.91
C ARG A 210 26.80 9.22 -2.17
N ASN A 211 27.66 9.70 -3.06
CA ASN A 211 27.71 11.11 -3.46
C ASN A 211 26.64 11.50 -4.51
N GLY A 212 25.76 10.57 -4.91
CA GLY A 212 24.69 10.84 -5.88
C GLY A 212 25.18 11.00 -7.31
N VAL A 213 26.40 10.55 -7.63
CA VAL A 213 26.97 10.64 -8.98
C VAL A 213 26.18 9.76 -9.94
N LEU A 214 25.86 10.31 -11.11
CA LEU A 214 25.14 9.60 -12.16
C LEU A 214 25.98 8.43 -12.69
N ILE A 215 25.37 7.26 -12.79
CA ILE A 215 26.01 6.08 -13.40
C ILE A 215 25.67 6.03 -14.88
N LYS A 216 26.63 5.60 -15.71
CA LYS A 216 26.39 5.36 -17.14
C LYS A 216 25.20 4.42 -17.32
N GLY A 217 24.27 4.79 -18.19
CA GLY A 217 23.06 4.01 -18.45
C GLY A 217 23.39 2.65 -19.05
N ASN A 218 22.59 1.64 -18.69
CA ASN A 218 22.58 0.36 -19.37
C ASN A 218 21.41 0.35 -20.37
N LYS A 219 21.68 0.11 -21.65
CA LYS A 219 20.69 0.14 -22.75
C LYS A 219 19.55 -0.89 -22.57
N ASN A 220 19.72 -1.84 -21.66
CA ASN A 220 18.77 -2.93 -21.43
C ASN A 220 17.51 -2.51 -20.65
N PHE A 221 17.49 -1.32 -20.03
CA PHE A 221 16.34 -0.90 -19.22
C PHE A 221 15.47 0.13 -19.94
N LYS A 222 14.15 0.00 -19.80
CA LYS A 222 13.19 0.97 -20.30
C LYS A 222 13.32 2.31 -19.56
N ILE A 223 13.26 3.41 -20.30
CA ILE A 223 13.29 4.76 -19.72
C ILE A 223 12.11 4.94 -18.74
N GLY A 224 12.39 5.52 -17.58
CA GLY A 224 11.40 5.76 -16.53
C GLY A 224 11.21 4.61 -15.55
N LEU A 225 11.82 3.45 -15.81
CA LEU A 225 11.80 2.30 -14.92
C LEU A 225 12.55 2.60 -13.61
N ARG A 226 12.02 2.08 -12.50
CA ARG A 226 12.70 2.12 -11.19
C ARG A 226 13.63 0.92 -11.08
N VAL A 227 14.87 1.16 -10.69
CA VAL A 227 15.89 0.13 -10.49
C VAL A 227 16.57 0.30 -9.14
N ALA A 228 17.07 -0.78 -8.57
CA ALA A 228 17.77 -0.81 -7.30
C ALA A 228 19.25 -1.12 -7.51
N ILE A 229 20.13 -0.32 -6.92
CA ILE A 229 21.58 -0.52 -7.00
C ILE A 229 22.05 -1.33 -5.79
N PHE A 230 22.78 -2.39 -6.09
CA PHE A 230 23.42 -3.27 -5.12
C PHE A 230 24.93 -3.16 -5.23
N VAL A 231 25.60 -3.05 -4.08
CA VAL A 231 27.03 -3.29 -3.96
C VAL A 231 27.17 -4.61 -3.21
N GLU A 232 27.79 -5.59 -3.86
CA GLU A 232 27.80 -6.99 -3.40
C GLU A 232 26.37 -7.50 -3.20
N LYS A 233 25.94 -7.72 -1.95
CA LYS A 233 24.59 -8.19 -1.60
C LYS A 233 23.73 -7.15 -0.90
N LYS A 234 24.23 -5.92 -0.71
CA LYS A 234 23.51 -4.87 0.03
C LYS A 234 22.90 -3.83 -0.89
N LEU A 235 21.67 -3.42 -0.57
CA LEU A 235 20.97 -2.33 -1.24
C LEU A 235 21.61 -0.98 -0.86
N LYS A 236 22.04 -0.21 -1.87
CA LYS A 236 22.67 1.10 -1.66
C LYS A 236 21.85 2.27 -2.19
N ALA A 237 21.05 2.07 -3.23
CA ALA A 237 20.23 3.15 -3.77
C ALA A 237 19.01 2.68 -4.56
N ILE A 238 18.00 3.54 -4.64
CA ILE A 238 16.90 3.45 -5.60
C ILE A 238 17.07 4.55 -6.64
N CYS A 239 16.87 4.16 -7.89
CA CYS A 239 17.15 4.99 -9.05
C CYS A 239 16.02 4.95 -10.08
N THR A 240 16.08 5.92 -11.00
CA THR A 240 15.22 5.98 -12.18
C THR A 240 16.08 5.98 -13.43
N VAL A 241 15.77 5.09 -14.36
CA VAL A 241 16.45 4.99 -15.65
C VAL A 241 16.10 6.20 -16.52
N LYS A 242 17.12 6.88 -17.03
CA LYS A 242 17.04 7.94 -18.05
C LYS A 242 17.78 7.48 -19.31
N ARG A 243 17.60 8.19 -20.43
CA ARG A 243 18.16 7.82 -21.76
C ARG A 243 19.60 7.30 -21.69
N ASP A 244 20.52 8.08 -21.13
CA ASP A 244 21.96 7.74 -21.13
C ASP A 244 22.54 7.54 -19.72
N LYS A 245 21.70 7.58 -18.69
CA LYS A 245 22.14 7.61 -17.29
C LYS A 245 21.14 7.02 -16.33
N ILE A 246 21.63 6.55 -15.20
CA ILE A 246 20.82 6.13 -14.06
C ILE A 246 20.82 7.27 -13.05
N LYS A 247 19.65 7.87 -12.81
CA LYS A 247 19.48 8.94 -11.82
C LYS A 247 19.26 8.32 -10.45
N ILE A 248 20.13 8.64 -9.49
CA ILE A 248 19.95 8.27 -8.09
C ILE A 248 18.82 9.11 -7.49
N ASP A 249 17.77 8.46 -7.01
CA ASP A 249 16.64 9.13 -6.36
C ASP A 249 16.81 9.17 -4.85
N ARG A 250 17.29 8.07 -4.26
CA ARG A 250 17.55 7.92 -2.83
C ARG A 250 18.75 7.01 -2.61
N VAL A 251 19.67 7.44 -1.76
CA VAL A 251 20.77 6.63 -1.23
C VAL A 251 20.36 6.08 0.13
N LEU A 252 20.60 4.80 0.39
CA LEU A 252 20.43 4.15 1.68
C LEU A 252 21.79 4.07 2.38
N LEU A 253 21.83 4.47 3.65
CA LEU A 253 23.01 4.36 4.49
C LEU A 253 22.97 3.03 5.27
N ASP A 254 24.14 2.50 5.60
CA ASP A 254 24.29 1.32 6.46
C ASP A 254 23.99 1.64 7.94
#